data_AF-A0A183MV10-F1
#
_entry.id   AF-A0A183MV10-F1
#
_cell.length_a   1.000
_cell.length_b   1.000
_cell.length_c   1.000
_cell.angle_alpha   90.00
_cell.angle_beta   90.00
_cell.angle_gamma   90.00
#
_symmetry.space_group_name_H-M   'P 1'
#
loop_
_entity.id
_entity.type
_entity.pdbx_description
1 polymer ?
#
loop_
_entity_poly.entity_id
_entity_poly.type
_entity_poly.pdbx_seq_one_letter_code
_entity_poly.pdbx_strand_id
1 'polypeptide(L)'
;MQSHPLFDGAFQCLLPMNVIDASDLRQIPDNQEVFVHPSTSQSITIDILEYVDASNHEDAARMHFNEIGAANEATDSNISSLRTVSLHNPDLYCSSVVLLSGQQKVSKFNQSNEDVVFIYMALYRYTQFQADVLVVVNNPDGEDGYVIKQNNSLSCYKYSIIHSPSSGHNQVHFTSQNNNNNDTSYSTDLTWSQNEINTILPSLRLINSNVFAS
;
A
#
# COMPACT_ATOMS: atom_id res chain seq x y z
N MET A 1 -15.79 3.59 -5.05
CA MET A 1 -15.32 2.21 -4.83
C MET A 1 -15.86 1.31 -5.94
N GLN A 2 -15.01 0.49 -6.53
CA GLN A 2 -15.34 -0.49 -7.54
C GLN A 2 -14.63 -1.82 -7.22
N SER A 3 -15.30 -2.91 -7.55
CA SER A 3 -14.73 -4.25 -7.43
C SER A 3 -13.72 -4.50 -8.55
N HIS A 4 -12.49 -4.85 -8.18
CA HIS A 4 -11.38 -5.07 -9.11
C HIS A 4 -10.90 -6.52 -9.02
N PRO A 5 -10.79 -7.26 -10.14
CA PRO A 5 -10.15 -8.57 -10.16
C PRO A 5 -8.63 -8.40 -9.98
N LEU A 6 -8.01 -9.31 -9.23
CA LEU A 6 -6.56 -9.33 -8.96
C LEU A 6 -6.02 -10.73 -9.27
N PHE A 7 -4.75 -10.81 -9.69
CA PHE A 7 -4.06 -12.08 -9.97
C PHE A 7 -4.85 -12.96 -10.93
N ASP A 8 -5.08 -12.46 -12.14
CA ASP A 8 -5.91 -13.11 -13.18
C ASP A 8 -7.32 -13.51 -12.69
N GLY A 9 -7.87 -12.73 -11.75
CA GLY A 9 -9.20 -12.94 -11.19
C GLY A 9 -9.26 -14.00 -10.09
N ALA A 10 -8.11 -14.45 -9.57
CA ALA A 10 -8.08 -15.33 -8.41
C ALA A 10 -8.54 -14.63 -7.13
N PHE A 11 -8.34 -13.31 -7.04
CA PHE A 11 -8.84 -12.46 -5.98
C PHE A 11 -9.71 -11.34 -6.52
N GLN A 12 -10.46 -10.74 -5.60
CA GLN A 12 -11.21 -9.52 -5.84
C GLN A 12 -11.04 -8.57 -4.66
N CYS A 13 -10.87 -7.28 -4.93
CA CYS A 13 -10.72 -6.22 -3.91
C CYS A 13 -11.55 -4.98 -4.30
N LEU A 14 -12.09 -4.24 -3.32
CA LEU A 14 -12.71 -2.95 -3.58
C LEU A 14 -11.62 -1.88 -3.64
N LEU A 15 -11.48 -1.24 -4.80
CA LEU A 15 -10.54 -0.14 -5.02
C LEU A 15 -11.28 1.19 -5.30
N PRO A 16 -10.64 2.34 -5.09
CA PRO A 16 -11.14 3.63 -5.55
C PRO A 16 -11.36 3.66 -7.07
N MET A 17 -12.25 4.52 -7.57
CA MET A 17 -12.59 4.55 -9.02
C MET A 17 -11.42 5.00 -9.90
N ASN A 18 -10.57 5.89 -9.37
CA ASN A 18 -9.50 6.55 -10.10
C ASN A 18 -8.14 6.05 -9.61
N VAL A 19 -7.86 4.76 -9.80
CA VAL A 19 -6.54 4.18 -9.56
C VAL A 19 -5.79 4.05 -10.88
N ILE A 20 -4.46 4.18 -10.83
CA ILE A 20 -3.58 3.79 -11.94
C ILE A 20 -2.92 2.46 -11.55
N ASP A 21 -2.99 1.47 -12.43
CA ASP A 21 -2.24 0.23 -12.27
C ASP A 21 -0.75 0.50 -12.55
N ALA A 22 0.12 0.15 -11.60
CA ALA A 22 1.55 0.38 -11.75
C ALA A 22 2.18 -0.56 -12.79
N SER A 23 1.55 -1.69 -13.13
CA SER A 23 2.04 -2.63 -14.14
C SER A 23 2.08 -2.02 -15.55
N ASP A 24 1.17 -1.06 -15.83
CA ASP A 24 1.18 -0.26 -17.06
C ASP A 24 2.42 0.63 -17.19
N LEU A 25 3.07 0.94 -16.06
CA LEU A 25 4.19 1.88 -15.99
C LEU A 25 5.55 1.18 -15.82
N ARG A 26 5.56 0.03 -15.15
CA ARG A 26 6.77 -0.72 -14.81
C ARG A 26 6.44 -2.19 -14.59
N GLN A 27 7.45 -3.04 -14.72
CA GLN A 27 7.32 -4.42 -14.25
C GLN A 27 7.17 -4.45 -12.73
N ILE A 28 6.25 -5.30 -12.27
CA ILE A 28 6.01 -5.64 -10.86
C ILE A 28 6.11 -7.16 -10.70
N PRO A 29 6.45 -7.69 -9.52
CA PRO A 29 6.45 -9.12 -9.27
C PRO A 29 5.07 -9.75 -9.51
N ASP A 30 5.01 -10.98 -10.03
CA ASP A 30 3.75 -11.67 -10.36
C ASP A 30 2.86 -11.91 -9.13
N ASN A 31 3.46 -12.00 -7.94
CA ASN A 31 2.76 -12.16 -6.66
C ASN A 31 2.31 -10.81 -6.06
N GLN A 32 2.46 -9.70 -6.78
CA GLN A 32 2.12 -8.36 -6.32
C GLN A 32 1.24 -7.60 -7.32
N GLU A 33 0.25 -6.88 -6.80
CA GLU A 33 -0.59 -5.93 -7.54
C GLU A 33 -0.42 -4.55 -6.90
N VAL A 34 -0.11 -3.51 -7.68
CA VAL A 34 0.15 -2.17 -7.14
C VAL A 34 -0.67 -1.13 -7.88
N PHE A 35 -1.43 -0.36 -7.11
CA PHE A 35 -2.25 0.74 -7.59
C PHE A 35 -1.79 2.06 -6.98
N VAL A 36 -1.71 3.12 -7.78
CA VAL A 36 -1.28 4.44 -7.31
C VAL A 36 -2.36 5.48 -7.53
N HIS A 37 -2.42 6.47 -6.64
CA HIS A 37 -3.28 7.63 -6.82
C HIS A 37 -2.75 8.50 -7.98
N PRO A 38 -3.61 9.01 -8.89
CA PRO A 38 -3.17 9.78 -10.05
C PRO A 38 -2.58 11.16 -9.72
N SER A 39 -2.76 11.67 -8.49
CA SER A 39 -2.41 13.05 -8.13
C SER A 39 -1.74 13.21 -6.77
N THR A 40 -1.57 12.14 -6.01
CA THR A 40 -0.88 12.14 -4.70
C THR A 40 0.09 10.97 -4.64
N SER A 41 0.82 10.88 -3.54
CA SER A 41 1.79 9.80 -3.31
C SER A 41 1.18 8.60 -2.58
N GLN A 42 -0.15 8.48 -2.56
CA GLN A 42 -0.83 7.31 -2.00
C GLN A 42 -0.73 6.11 -2.94
N SER A 43 -0.58 4.92 -2.36
CA SER A 43 -0.59 3.66 -3.08
C SER A 43 -1.33 2.58 -2.34
N ILE A 44 -1.90 1.63 -3.07
CA ILE A 44 -2.45 0.38 -2.56
C ILE A 44 -1.59 -0.75 -3.13
N THR A 45 -1.06 -1.60 -2.27
CA THR A 45 -0.33 -2.80 -2.65
C THR A 45 -1.08 -4.02 -2.13
N ILE A 46 -1.27 -5.01 -2.99
CA ILE A 46 -1.72 -6.35 -2.60
C ILE A 46 -0.58 -7.31 -2.89
N ASP A 47 -0.15 -8.07 -1.90
CA ASP A 47 1.03 -8.95 -2.00
C ASP A 47 0.75 -10.33 -1.41
N ILE A 48 1.06 -11.37 -2.17
CA ILE A 48 0.95 -12.77 -1.73
C ILE A 48 2.32 -13.22 -1.25
N LEU A 49 2.42 -13.53 0.03
CA LEU A 49 3.64 -13.86 0.74
C LEU A 49 3.59 -15.27 1.33
N GLU A 50 4.76 -15.79 1.69
CA GLU A 50 4.85 -17.00 2.50
C GLU A 50 4.27 -16.76 3.90
N TYR A 51 3.67 -17.80 4.46
CA TYR A 51 3.13 -17.74 5.81
C TYR A 51 4.23 -17.57 6.85
N VAL A 52 4.14 -16.52 7.65
CA VAL A 52 5.12 -16.27 8.71
C VAL A 52 4.83 -17.15 9.94
N ASP A 53 5.87 -17.77 10.50
CA ASP A 53 5.77 -18.47 11.77
C ASP A 53 5.71 -17.46 12.93
N ALA A 54 4.50 -17.21 13.42
CA ALA A 54 4.23 -16.28 14.51
C ALA A 54 3.31 -16.91 15.55
N SER A 55 3.48 -16.50 16.81
CA SER A 55 2.72 -17.05 17.94
C SER A 55 1.21 -16.83 17.85
N ASN A 56 0.77 -15.79 17.14
CA ASN A 56 -0.63 -15.51 16.84
C ASN A 56 -0.73 -14.59 15.61
N HIS A 57 -1.95 -14.31 15.16
CA HIS A 57 -2.19 -13.50 13.95
C HIS A 57 -1.74 -12.03 14.12
N GLU A 58 -1.84 -11.47 15.32
CA GLU A 58 -1.40 -10.10 15.58
C GLU A 58 0.12 -9.98 15.55
N ASP A 59 0.83 -10.98 16.07
CA ASP A 59 2.29 -11.05 15.98
C ASP A 59 2.76 -11.21 14.53
N ALA A 60 2.05 -11.99 13.70
CA ALA A 60 2.31 -12.05 12.27
C ALA A 60 2.17 -10.68 11.60
N ALA A 61 1.11 -9.92 11.93
CA ALA A 61 0.94 -8.57 11.41
C ALA A 61 2.07 -7.62 11.87
N ARG A 62 2.54 -7.73 13.11
CA ARG A 62 3.71 -6.96 13.58
C ARG A 62 4.98 -7.31 12.80
N MET A 63 5.21 -8.59 12.51
CA MET A 63 6.37 -9.05 11.72
C MET A 63 6.33 -8.46 10.31
N HIS A 64 5.23 -8.63 9.58
CA HIS A 64 5.03 -8.05 8.24
C HIS A 64 5.20 -6.52 8.23
N PHE A 65 4.63 -5.82 9.22
CA PHE A 65 4.79 -4.36 9.35
C PHE A 65 6.26 -3.94 9.55
N ASN A 66 7.01 -4.69 10.36
CA ASN A 66 8.43 -4.44 10.58
C ASN A 66 9.27 -4.73 9.33
N GLU A 67 8.93 -5.76 8.55
CA GLU A 67 9.59 -6.06 7.28
C GLU A 67 9.39 -4.96 6.24
N ILE A 68 8.18 -4.39 6.14
CA ILE A 68 7.92 -3.21 5.31
C ILE A 68 8.83 -2.05 5.74
N GLY A 69 9.01 -1.85 7.05
CA GLY A 69 9.90 -0.81 7.59
C GLY A 69 11.36 -1.06 7.25
N ALA A 70 11.82 -2.29 7.42
CA ALA A 70 13.18 -2.68 7.11
C ALA A 70 13.49 -2.52 5.62
N ALA A 71 12.57 -2.92 4.74
CA ALA A 71 12.69 -2.75 3.28
C ALA A 71 12.75 -1.28 2.86
N ASN A 72 12.11 -0.40 3.63
CA ASN A 72 12.13 1.04 3.43
C ASN A 72 13.24 1.76 4.20
N GLU A 73 14.14 1.04 4.87
CA GLU A 73 15.21 1.60 5.72
C GLU A 73 14.66 2.59 6.77
N ALA A 74 13.50 2.26 7.35
CA ALA A 74 12.87 3.11 8.36
C ALA A 74 13.77 3.25 9.60
N THR A 75 13.97 4.50 10.03
CA THR A 75 14.74 4.83 11.24
C THR A 75 13.92 4.67 12.52
N ASP A 76 12.60 4.78 12.40
CA ASP A 76 11.65 4.65 13.48
C ASP A 76 10.32 4.07 12.95
N SER A 77 9.63 3.32 13.80
CA SER A 77 8.40 2.62 13.44
C SER A 77 7.47 2.52 14.65
N ASN A 78 6.22 2.92 14.48
CA ASN A 78 5.23 2.90 15.57
C ASN A 78 3.87 2.38 15.08
N ILE A 79 3.30 1.45 15.84
CA ILE A 79 1.95 0.93 15.59
C ILE A 79 0.97 1.72 16.44
N SER A 80 -0.02 2.34 15.79
CA SER A 80 -1.07 3.13 16.44
C SER A 80 -2.33 2.31 16.74
N SER A 81 -2.66 1.33 15.89
CA SER A 81 -3.79 0.43 16.09
C SER A 81 -3.47 -0.97 15.59
N LEU A 82 -3.96 -1.96 16.31
CA LEU A 82 -3.90 -3.36 15.91
C LEU A 82 -5.15 -4.07 16.44
N ARG A 83 -5.90 -4.69 15.54
CA ARG A 83 -7.12 -5.42 15.90
C ARG A 83 -7.42 -6.54 14.92
N THR A 84 -7.93 -7.64 15.44
CA THR A 84 -8.53 -8.70 14.62
C THR A 84 -10.02 -8.42 14.43
N VAL A 85 -10.51 -8.46 13.19
CA VAL A 85 -11.94 -8.30 12.88
C VAL A 85 -12.45 -9.48 12.05
N SER A 86 -13.71 -9.86 12.26
CA SER A 86 -14.38 -10.84 11.41
C SER A 86 -14.73 -10.19 10.07
N LEU A 87 -14.55 -10.93 8.98
CA LEU A 87 -14.95 -10.47 7.66
C LEU A 87 -16.49 -10.49 7.55
N HIS A 88 -17.06 -9.48 6.90
CA HIS A 88 -18.49 -9.44 6.64
C HIS A 88 -18.92 -10.56 5.67
N ASN A 89 -18.09 -10.79 4.65
CA ASN A 89 -18.25 -11.83 3.65
C ASN A 89 -16.99 -12.73 3.64
N PRO A 90 -16.81 -13.60 4.65
CA PRO A 90 -15.65 -14.47 4.72
C PRO A 90 -15.62 -15.44 3.54
N ASP A 91 -14.42 -15.81 3.09
CA ASP A 91 -14.25 -16.97 2.21
C ASP A 91 -14.08 -18.25 3.03
N LEU A 92 -13.96 -19.40 2.36
CA LEU A 92 -13.89 -20.72 3.02
C LEU A 92 -12.63 -20.89 3.88
N TYR A 93 -11.56 -20.17 3.57
CA TYR A 93 -10.23 -20.37 4.12
C TYR A 93 -9.77 -19.23 5.03
N CYS A 94 -10.45 -18.08 4.97
CA CYS A 94 -10.16 -16.91 5.78
C CYS A 94 -11.45 -16.26 6.32
N SER A 95 -11.64 -16.31 7.64
CA SER A 95 -12.83 -15.78 8.32
C SER A 95 -12.59 -14.49 9.10
N SER A 96 -11.33 -14.15 9.35
CA SER A 96 -10.92 -12.94 10.06
C SER A 96 -9.66 -12.35 9.43
N VAL A 97 -9.52 -11.05 9.61
CA VAL A 97 -8.40 -10.26 9.10
C VAL A 97 -7.81 -9.45 10.25
N VAL A 98 -6.49 -9.31 10.27
CA VAL A 98 -5.82 -8.41 11.22
C VAL A 98 -5.63 -7.06 10.56
N LEU A 99 -6.23 -6.02 11.13
CA LEU A 99 -6.06 -4.65 10.70
C LEU A 99 -5.02 -3.97 11.58
N LEU A 100 -4.01 -3.38 10.95
CA LEU A 100 -2.94 -2.64 11.58
C LEU A 100 -2.88 -1.24 10.97
N SER A 101 -2.72 -0.22 11.82
CA SER A 101 -2.32 1.12 11.39
C SER A 101 -1.07 1.54 12.14
N GLY A 102 -0.17 2.22 11.45
CA GLY A 102 1.07 2.71 12.04
C GLY A 102 1.71 3.77 11.18
N GLN A 103 2.87 4.23 11.64
CA GLN A 103 3.69 5.18 10.92
C GLN A 103 5.14 4.71 10.93
N GLN A 104 5.85 5.02 9.84
CA GLN A 104 7.28 4.76 9.69
C GLN A 104 7.99 6.06 9.32
N LYS A 105 9.14 6.30 9.95
CA LYS A 105 10.02 7.41 9.59
C LYS A 105 11.08 6.90 8.64
N VAL A 106 11.17 7.49 7.46
CA VAL A 106 12.13 7.08 6.45
C VAL A 106 13.06 8.26 6.15
N SER A 107 14.36 8.01 6.21
CA SER A 107 15.36 8.99 5.80
C SER A 107 15.70 8.81 4.34
N LYS A 108 15.61 9.88 3.55
CA LYS A 108 16.13 9.86 2.17
C LYS A 108 17.63 10.13 2.21
N PHE A 109 18.40 9.31 1.47
CA PHE A 109 19.84 9.43 1.21
C PHE A 109 20.41 10.84 1.47
N ASN A 110 21.17 10.98 2.57
CA ASN A 110 21.90 12.20 2.97
C ASN A 110 21.06 13.45 3.31
N GLN A 111 19.76 13.31 3.63
CA GLN A 111 18.95 14.41 4.16
C GLN A 111 18.73 14.25 5.66
N SER A 112 18.75 15.36 6.40
CA SER A 112 18.48 15.39 7.85
C SER A 112 17.00 15.35 8.21
N ASN A 113 16.11 15.43 7.22
CA ASN A 113 14.66 15.47 7.42
C ASN A 113 14.12 14.06 7.19
N GLU A 114 13.50 13.50 8.23
CA GLU A 114 12.79 12.23 8.17
C GLU A 114 11.37 12.46 7.62
N ASP A 115 10.97 11.69 6.61
CA ASP A 115 9.60 11.69 6.11
C ASP A 115 8.78 10.68 6.91
N VAL A 116 7.61 11.09 7.41
CA VAL A 116 6.67 10.20 8.10
C VAL A 116 5.69 9.64 7.07
N VAL A 117 5.61 8.32 6.96
CA VAL A 117 4.64 7.63 6.11
C VAL A 117 3.65 6.91 7.00
N PHE A 118 2.37 7.19 6.82
CA PHE A 118 1.30 6.44 7.45
C PHE A 118 1.02 5.18 6.63
N ILE A 119 0.90 4.05 7.32
CA ILE A 119 0.70 2.75 6.70
C ILE A 119 -0.52 2.12 7.35
N TYR A 120 -1.45 1.71 6.50
CA TYR A 120 -2.61 0.94 6.90
C TYR A 120 -2.52 -0.43 6.23
N MET A 121 -2.67 -1.49 7.01
CA MET A 121 -2.43 -2.85 6.57
C MET A 121 -3.57 -3.76 7.00
N ALA A 122 -3.93 -4.69 6.13
CA ALA A 122 -4.77 -5.82 6.42
C ALA A 122 -4.00 -7.10 6.09
N LEU A 123 -3.92 -8.01 7.07
CA LEU A 123 -3.30 -9.32 6.93
C LEU A 123 -4.38 -10.40 6.87
N TYR A 124 -4.45 -11.07 5.72
CA TYR A 124 -5.26 -12.25 5.47
C TYR A 124 -4.39 -13.50 5.57
N ARG A 125 -4.73 -14.41 6.49
CA ARG A 125 -3.93 -15.62 6.71
C ARG A 125 -4.64 -16.82 6.12
N TYR A 126 -4.02 -17.47 5.14
CA TYR A 126 -4.53 -18.64 4.44
C TYR A 126 -3.74 -19.88 4.89
N THR A 127 -3.99 -20.32 6.12
CA THR A 127 -3.22 -21.39 6.79
C THR A 127 -3.15 -22.69 6.00
N GLN A 128 -4.24 -23.08 5.33
CA GLN A 128 -4.29 -24.28 4.48
C GLN A 128 -3.29 -24.24 3.32
N PHE A 129 -2.99 -23.03 2.84
CA PHE A 129 -2.10 -22.80 1.71
C PHE A 129 -0.70 -22.36 2.14
N GLN A 130 -0.44 -22.23 3.46
CA GLN A 130 0.80 -21.66 3.99
C GLN A 130 1.16 -20.33 3.32
N ALA A 131 0.14 -19.49 3.12
CA ALA A 131 0.28 -18.16 2.55
C ALA A 131 -0.31 -17.07 3.46
N ASP A 132 0.32 -15.91 3.46
CA ASP A 132 -0.20 -14.66 4.00
C ASP A 132 -0.44 -13.69 2.83
N VAL A 133 -1.58 -13.00 2.81
CA VAL A 133 -1.87 -11.97 1.80
C VAL A 133 -2.02 -10.63 2.50
N LEU A 134 -1.23 -9.65 2.08
CA LEU A 134 -1.26 -8.30 2.61
C LEU A 134 -2.04 -7.38 1.67
N VAL A 135 -2.87 -6.52 2.24
CA VAL A 135 -3.38 -5.31 1.59
C VAL A 135 -2.82 -4.12 2.34
N VAL A 136 -2.01 -3.31 1.69
CA VAL A 136 -1.30 -2.17 2.29
C VAL A 136 -1.71 -0.88 1.58
N VAL A 137 -2.12 0.12 2.35
CA VAL A 137 -2.29 1.49 1.87
C VAL A 137 -1.18 2.36 2.46
N ASN A 138 -0.32 2.89 1.59
CA ASN A 138 0.65 3.91 1.97
C ASN A 138 0.02 5.29 1.83
N ASN A 139 0.12 6.09 2.88
CA ASN A 139 -0.38 7.45 2.91
C ASN A 139 0.70 8.39 3.50
N PRO A 140 1.57 8.97 2.66
CA PRO A 140 2.58 9.92 3.13
C PRO A 140 2.00 11.27 3.55
N ASP A 141 0.74 11.58 3.22
CA ASP A 141 0.10 12.87 3.51
C ASP A 141 -0.69 12.86 4.84
N GLY A 142 -0.82 11.70 5.50
CA GLY A 142 -1.54 11.53 6.77
C GLY A 142 -3.06 11.71 6.69
N GLU A 143 -3.72 11.74 7.85
CA GLU A 143 -5.19 11.88 7.95
C GLU A 143 -5.68 13.29 7.60
N ASP A 144 -4.84 14.32 7.76
CA ASP A 144 -5.22 15.73 7.63
C ASP A 144 -4.87 16.38 6.28
N GLY A 145 -4.33 15.65 5.30
CA GLY A 145 -4.28 16.06 3.88
C GLY A 145 -3.70 17.44 3.54
N TYR A 146 -3.02 18.12 4.47
CA TYR A 146 -2.45 19.45 4.21
C TYR A 146 -1.14 19.30 3.44
N VAL A 147 -1.26 19.33 2.12
CA VAL A 147 -0.10 19.39 1.22
C VAL A 147 0.62 20.74 1.38
N ILE A 148 1.70 20.81 2.16
CA ILE A 148 2.67 21.91 2.03
C ILE A 148 3.59 21.55 0.86
N LYS A 149 3.23 21.97 -0.36
CA LYS A 149 4.15 21.90 -1.52
C LYS A 149 5.31 22.86 -1.29
N GLN A 150 6.39 22.41 -0.65
CA GLN A 150 7.67 23.09 -0.82
C GLN A 150 8.31 22.61 -2.13
N ASN A 151 8.34 23.53 -3.09
CA ASN A 151 9.17 23.49 -4.30
C ASN A 151 8.85 22.37 -5.32
N ASN A 152 7.63 22.41 -5.89
CA ASN A 152 7.27 22.02 -7.27
C ASN A 152 7.96 20.81 -7.94
N SER A 153 8.43 19.83 -7.16
CA SER A 153 9.04 18.61 -7.65
C SER A 153 8.01 17.51 -7.53
N LEU A 154 7.41 17.12 -8.67
CA LEU A 154 6.71 15.85 -8.80
C LEU A 154 7.76 14.74 -8.67
N SER A 155 8.10 14.39 -7.43
CA SER A 155 8.86 13.20 -7.16
C SER A 155 7.84 12.12 -6.82
N CYS A 156 7.38 11.42 -7.85
CA CYS A 156 6.85 10.08 -7.74
C CYS A 156 7.93 9.20 -7.08
N TYR A 157 7.96 9.21 -5.76
CA TYR A 157 8.87 8.37 -4.99
C TYR A 157 8.36 6.95 -5.11
N LYS A 158 8.90 6.22 -6.08
CA LYS A 158 9.61 4.95 -5.93
C LYS A 158 9.45 4.23 -4.56
N TYR A 159 8.22 3.98 -4.11
CA TYR A 159 7.91 3.06 -3.02
C TYR A 159 7.14 1.89 -3.59
N SER A 160 7.94 1.00 -4.16
CA SER A 160 7.52 -0.31 -4.61
C SER A 160 8.78 -1.15 -4.63
N ILE A 161 9.29 -1.47 -3.45
CA ILE A 161 10.39 -2.43 -3.32
C ILE A 161 10.04 -3.36 -2.17
N ILE A 162 9.43 -4.48 -2.52
CA ILE A 162 9.78 -5.75 -1.88
C ILE A 162 10.75 -6.40 -2.90
N HIS A 163 12.05 -6.24 -2.61
CA HIS A 163 13.33 -6.70 -3.21
C HIS A 163 13.36 -7.39 -4.60
N SER A 164 14.26 -7.06 -5.54
CA SER A 164 15.71 -7.42 -5.55
C SER A 164 16.54 -6.66 -6.64
N PRO A 165 17.90 -6.65 -6.60
CA PRO A 165 18.73 -5.66 -7.28
C PRO A 165 19.14 -6.05 -8.70
N SER A 166 18.94 -5.18 -9.68
CA SER A 166 19.82 -5.15 -10.86
C SER A 166 19.87 -3.75 -11.50
N SER A 167 21.08 -3.44 -11.93
CA SER A 167 21.59 -2.15 -12.38
C SER A 167 21.01 -1.69 -13.72
N GLY A 168 20.85 -0.37 -13.90
CA GLY A 168 20.66 0.20 -15.24
C GLY A 168 20.00 1.57 -15.25
N HIS A 169 20.78 2.61 -15.55
CA HIS A 169 20.36 3.99 -15.71
C HIS A 169 19.32 4.20 -16.85
N ASN A 170 18.40 5.15 -16.66
CA ASN A 170 18.25 6.34 -17.53
C ASN A 170 17.15 7.29 -16.99
N GLN A 171 17.53 8.53 -16.66
CA GLN A 171 16.61 9.61 -16.31
C GLN A 171 16.08 10.26 -17.59
N VAL A 172 14.76 10.41 -17.71
CA VAL A 172 14.11 11.18 -18.78
C VAL A 172 13.61 12.48 -18.17
N HIS A 173 14.10 13.61 -18.69
CA HIS A 173 13.80 14.95 -18.19
C HIS A 173 12.60 15.52 -18.94
N PHE A 174 11.49 15.76 -18.25
CA PHE A 174 10.37 16.55 -18.79
C PHE A 174 10.41 17.96 -18.20
N THR A 175 10.33 18.96 -19.08
CA THR A 175 10.18 20.38 -18.71
C THR A 175 8.71 20.77 -18.88
N SER A 176 8.14 21.47 -17.89
CA SER A 176 6.80 22.05 -18.01
C SER A 176 6.85 23.54 -17.72
N GLN A 177 6.18 24.31 -18.59
CA GLN A 177 6.08 25.77 -18.57
C GLN A 177 5.06 26.25 -17.53
N ASN A 178 5.41 27.38 -16.91
CA ASN A 178 4.70 28.03 -15.82
C ASN A 178 3.52 28.87 -16.33
N ASN A 179 2.32 28.68 -15.80
CA ASN A 179 1.22 29.64 -15.95
C ASN A 179 0.54 29.86 -14.59
N ASN A 180 0.76 31.06 -14.05
CA ASN A 180 0.13 31.57 -12.84
C ASN A 180 -1.35 31.88 -13.11
N ASN A 181 -2.26 31.32 -12.33
CA ASN A 181 -3.54 31.96 -12.00
C ASN A 181 -3.97 31.54 -10.60
N ASN A 182 -4.10 32.55 -9.73
CA ASN A 182 -4.52 32.42 -8.34
C ASN A 182 -6.05 32.32 -8.28
N ASP A 183 -6.56 31.12 -8.02
CA ASP A 183 -7.88 30.90 -7.43
C ASP A 183 -7.72 29.85 -6.31
N THR A 184 -7.70 30.30 -5.06
CA THR A 184 -7.63 29.43 -3.89
C THR A 184 -9.02 28.90 -3.54
N SER A 185 -9.47 27.89 -4.28
CA SER A 185 -10.46 26.92 -3.79
C SER A 185 -9.72 25.72 -3.21
N TYR A 186 -9.77 25.55 -1.89
CA TYR A 186 -9.17 24.39 -1.22
C TYR A 186 -9.97 23.14 -1.57
N SER A 187 -9.42 22.28 -2.44
CA SER A 187 -9.98 20.97 -2.74
C SER A 187 -9.63 20.01 -1.61
N THR A 188 -10.65 19.49 -0.94
CA THR A 188 -10.55 18.42 0.06
C THR A 188 -10.38 17.03 -0.56
N ASP A 189 -10.34 16.94 -1.89
CA ASP A 189 -10.59 15.70 -2.65
C ASP A 189 -9.32 15.07 -3.25
N LEU A 190 -8.14 15.42 -2.75
CA LEU A 190 -6.91 14.94 -3.38
C LEU A 190 -6.44 13.57 -2.86
N THR A 191 -6.85 13.13 -1.67
CA THR A 191 -6.43 11.84 -1.11
C THR A 191 -7.61 10.87 -0.96
N TRP A 192 -7.33 9.56 -1.01
CA TRP A 192 -8.26 8.55 -0.52
C TRP A 192 -8.52 8.78 0.96
N SER A 193 -9.79 8.95 1.28
CA SER A 193 -10.28 9.22 2.63
C SER A 193 -10.10 8.01 3.56
N GLN A 194 -10.10 8.25 4.87
CA GLN A 194 -10.06 7.17 5.86
C GLN A 194 -11.23 6.16 5.69
N ASN A 195 -12.39 6.61 5.21
CA ASN A 195 -13.52 5.74 4.92
C ASN A 195 -13.24 4.81 3.72
N GLU A 196 -12.58 5.31 2.68
CA GLU A 196 -12.14 4.49 1.56
C GLU A 196 -11.08 3.48 2.02
N ILE A 197 -10.08 3.91 2.78
CA ILE A 197 -9.05 3.02 3.35
C ILE A 197 -9.70 1.91 4.20
N ASN A 198 -10.60 2.28 5.12
CA ASN A 198 -11.33 1.32 5.96
C ASN A 198 -12.23 0.37 5.15
N THR A 199 -12.61 0.76 3.94
CA THR A 199 -13.37 -0.09 3.01
C THR A 199 -12.44 -1.02 2.22
N ILE A 200 -11.30 -0.53 1.73
CA ILE A 200 -10.33 -1.28 0.93
C ILE A 200 -9.77 -2.45 1.75
N LEU A 201 -9.25 -2.14 2.94
CA LEU A 201 -8.47 -3.06 3.76
C LEU A 201 -9.15 -4.42 4.02
N PRO A 202 -10.42 -4.49 4.47
CA PRO A 202 -11.10 -5.75 4.70
C PRO A 202 -11.89 -6.27 3.49
N SER A 203 -11.70 -5.73 2.28
CA SER A 203 -12.50 -6.08 1.09
C SER A 203 -11.94 -7.19 0.21
N LEU A 204 -10.71 -7.65 0.45
CA LEU A 204 -10.12 -8.74 -0.32
C LEU A 204 -10.93 -10.03 -0.15
N ARG A 205 -11.18 -10.71 -1.26
CA ARG A 205 -11.93 -11.95 -1.31
C ARG A 205 -11.27 -12.94 -2.26
N LEU A 206 -11.03 -14.16 -1.78
CA LEU A 206 -10.58 -15.25 -2.64
C LEU A 206 -11.73 -15.74 -3.52
N ILE A 207 -11.47 -15.80 -4.83
CA ILE A 207 -12.39 -16.32 -5.85
C ILE A 207 -11.90 -17.70 -6.34
N ASN A 208 -10.59 -17.86 -6.53
CA ASN A 208 -9.97 -19.10 -6.98
C ASN A 208 -8.67 -19.38 -6.22
N SER A 209 -8.64 -20.48 -5.45
CA SER A 209 -7.49 -20.88 -4.64
C SER A 209 -6.28 -21.39 -5.44
N ASN A 210 -6.40 -21.56 -6.76
CA ASN A 210 -5.28 -22.02 -7.60
C ASN A 210 -4.10 -21.05 -7.62
N VAL A 211 -4.32 -19.79 -7.25
CA VAL A 211 -3.25 -18.79 -7.08
C VAL A 211 -2.19 -19.19 -6.06
N PHE A 212 -2.52 -20.12 -5.14
CA PHE A 212 -1.59 -20.66 -4.17
C PHE A 212 -0.88 -21.96 -4.62
N ALA A 213 -1.20 -22.47 -5.82
CA ALA A 213 -0.70 -23.76 -6.31
C ALA A 213 0.53 -23.64 -7.22
N SER A 214 0.99 -22.42 -7.48
CA SER A 214 2.10 -22.07 -8.38
C SER A 214 3.42 -21.91 -7.65
#